data_AF-A0A1P8M4X8-F1
#
_entry.id   AF-A0A1P8M4X8-F1
#
_cell.length_a   1.000
_cell.length_b   1.000
_cell.length_c   1.000
_cell.angle_alpha   90.00
_cell.angle_beta   90.00
_cell.angle_gamma   90.00
#
_symmetry.space_group_name_H-M   'P 1'
#
loop_
_entity.id
_entity.type
_entity.pdbx_description
1 polymer ?
#
loop_
_entity_poly.entity_id
_entity_poly.type
_entity_poly.pdbx_seq_one_letter_code
_entity_poly.pdbx_strand_id
1 'polypeptide(L)'
;MGTKLRAARRPRKPREKGAVAVEFAIILPVFLVLVFGIMEFGRAFNIQVSLSEAARESARYVAVHCTEAGYDEADALAAAVSAAPSVPLSDADVDIQYSGDGTCAAGNNAEVTVTYTASYLTGLPGFIPGMPSDLEIESKGVMRCGG
;
A
#
# COMPACT_ATOMS: atom_id res chain seq x y z
N MET A 1 -2.48 22.70 84.42
CA MET A 1 -3.57 22.76 83.43
C MET A 1 -2.94 22.89 82.05
N GLY A 2 -2.63 21.77 81.38
CA GLY A 2 -1.85 21.75 80.13
C GLY A 2 -2.71 21.29 78.96
N THR A 3 -3.06 22.21 78.07
CA THR A 3 -3.87 21.96 76.87
C THR A 3 -3.03 21.24 75.81
N LYS A 4 -3.39 19.98 75.52
CA LYS A 4 -2.80 19.23 74.39
C LYS A 4 -3.43 19.70 73.08
N LEU A 5 -2.68 20.45 72.28
CA LEU A 5 -3.03 20.75 70.89
C LEU A 5 -2.94 19.46 70.07
N ARG A 6 -4.09 18.95 69.61
CA ARG A 6 -4.16 17.84 68.66
C ARG A 6 -3.91 18.37 67.25
N ALA A 7 -2.81 17.95 66.64
CA ALA A 7 -2.54 18.23 65.23
C ALA A 7 -3.60 17.54 64.35
N ALA A 8 -4.38 18.34 63.62
CA ALA A 8 -5.35 17.84 62.65
C ALA A 8 -4.62 17.22 61.45
N ARG A 9 -4.80 15.91 61.23
CA ARG A 9 -4.26 15.19 60.07
C ARG A 9 -5.03 15.66 58.83
N ARG A 10 -4.35 16.33 57.89
CA ARG A 10 -4.92 16.72 56.59
C ARG A 10 -5.36 15.45 55.83
N PRO A 11 -6.59 15.37 55.29
CA PRO A 11 -7.00 14.23 54.47
C PRO A 11 -6.17 14.21 53.17
N ARG A 12 -5.50 13.08 52.90
CA ARG A 12 -4.84 12.84 51.60
C ARG A 12 -5.94 12.74 50.53
N LYS A 13 -5.93 13.62 49.53
CA LYS A 13 -6.79 13.53 48.35
C LYS A 13 -6.59 12.15 47.68
N PRO A 14 -7.67 11.45 47.28
CA PRO A 14 -7.57 10.14 46.65
C PRO A 14 -6.77 10.23 45.35
N ARG A 15 -5.92 9.23 45.11
CA ARG A 15 -4.90 9.17 44.04
C ARG A 15 -5.49 8.80 42.66
N GLU A 16 -6.77 9.02 42.44
CA GLU A 16 -7.53 8.54 41.28
C GLU A 16 -7.05 9.11 39.94
N LYS A 17 -6.51 10.34 39.92
CA LYS A 17 -6.02 10.98 38.69
C LYS A 17 -4.83 10.24 38.04
N GLY A 18 -4.04 9.50 38.82
CA GLY A 18 -2.91 8.73 38.29
C GLY A 18 -3.33 7.40 37.65
N ALA A 19 -4.41 6.79 38.14
CA ALA A 19 -4.90 5.50 37.64
C ALA A 19 -5.43 5.62 36.20
N VAL A 20 -6.22 6.67 35.92
CA VAL A 20 -6.77 6.94 34.58
C VAL A 20 -5.67 7.10 33.52
N ALA A 21 -4.55 7.74 33.87
CA ALA A 21 -3.41 7.89 32.95
C ALA A 21 -2.74 6.55 32.62
N VAL A 22 -2.70 5.62 33.58
CA VAL A 22 -2.12 4.28 33.38
C VAL A 22 -3.06 3.40 32.55
N GLU A 23 -4.37 3.46 32.80
CA GLU A 23 -5.37 2.74 32.00
C GLU A 23 -5.32 3.17 30.53
N PHE A 24 -5.23 4.49 30.28
CA PHE A 24 -5.07 5.02 28.92
C PHE A 24 -3.77 4.56 28.27
N ALA A 25 -2.65 4.53 29.01
CA ALA A 25 -1.36 4.11 28.48
C ALA A 25 -1.34 2.63 28.03
N ILE A 26 -2.22 1.79 28.58
CA ILE A 26 -2.34 0.38 28.18
C ILE A 26 -3.22 0.21 26.94
N ILE A 27 -4.27 1.02 26.79
CA ILE A 27 -5.20 0.93 25.65
C ILE A 27 -4.62 1.61 24.41
N LEU A 28 -3.89 2.71 24.59
CA LEU A 28 -3.35 3.53 23.52
C LEU A 28 -2.52 2.73 22.49
N PRO A 29 -1.59 1.83 22.87
CA PRO A 29 -0.81 1.06 21.90
C PRO A 29 -1.68 0.19 20.98
N VAL A 30 -2.68 -0.49 21.54
CA VAL A 30 -3.60 -1.34 20.77
C VAL A 30 -4.43 -0.49 19.80
N PHE A 31 -4.90 0.66 20.28
CA PHE A 31 -5.63 1.61 19.46
C PHE A 31 -4.78 2.15 18.31
N LEU A 32 -3.52 2.51 18.57
CA LEU A 32 -2.59 2.99 17.53
C LEU A 32 -2.29 1.93 16.48
N VAL A 33 -2.05 0.67 16.88
CA VAL A 33 -1.86 -0.43 15.93
C VAL A 33 -3.08 -0.61 15.03
N LEU A 34 -4.29 -0.51 15.57
CA LEU A 34 -5.52 -0.62 14.80
C LEU A 34 -5.67 0.54 13.81
N VAL A 35 -5.43 1.78 14.25
CA VAL A 35 -5.55 2.97 13.38
C VAL A 35 -4.50 2.93 12.27
N PHE A 36 -3.23 2.66 12.61
CA PHE A 36 -2.16 2.56 11.63
C PHE A 36 -2.37 1.39 10.67
N GLY A 37 -2.83 0.24 11.16
CA GLY A 37 -3.18 -0.91 10.32
C GLY A 37 -4.26 -0.57 9.29
N ILE A 38 -5.30 0.17 9.69
CA ILE A 38 -6.34 0.62 8.76
C ILE A 38 -5.78 1.60 7.72
N MET A 39 -4.91 2.54 8.13
CA MET A 39 -4.28 3.49 7.21
C MET A 39 -3.39 2.80 6.18
N GLU A 40 -2.51 1.90 6.62
CA GLU A 40 -1.62 1.15 5.72
C GLU A 40 -2.41 0.25 4.78
N PHE A 41 -3.42 -0.46 5.30
CA PHE A 41 -4.29 -1.30 4.48
C PHE A 41 -5.06 -0.50 3.43
N GLY A 42 -5.66 0.63 3.81
CA GLY A 42 -6.39 1.50 2.89
C GLY A 42 -5.49 2.03 1.77
N ARG A 43 -4.26 2.40 2.10
CA ARG A 43 -3.26 2.83 1.11
C ARG A 43 -2.83 1.69 0.19
N ALA A 44 -2.50 0.52 0.75
CA ALA A 44 -2.11 -0.65 -0.04
C ALA A 44 -3.23 -1.07 -1.00
N PHE A 45 -4.48 -1.04 -0.54
CA PHE A 45 -5.64 -1.33 -1.37
C PHE A 45 -5.82 -0.31 -2.50
N ASN A 46 -5.63 0.99 -2.23
CA ASN A 46 -5.67 2.01 -3.26
C ASN A 46 -4.57 1.79 -4.33
N ILE A 47 -3.34 1.48 -3.91
CA ILE A 47 -2.25 1.13 -4.82
C ILE A 47 -2.64 -0.06 -5.68
N GLN A 48 -3.16 -1.15 -5.08
CA GLN A 48 -3.55 -2.35 -5.82
C GLN A 48 -4.59 -2.08 -6.90
N VAL A 49 -5.58 -1.20 -6.63
CA VAL A 49 -6.58 -0.79 -7.62
C VAL A 49 -5.90 -0.04 -8.77
N SER A 50 -5.05 0.94 -8.47
CA SER A 50 -4.31 1.69 -9.49
C SER A 50 -3.40 0.80 -10.34
N LEU A 51 -2.65 -0.14 -9.75
CA LEU A 51 -1.83 -1.09 -10.52
C LEU A 51 -2.67 -1.97 -11.44
N SER A 52 -3.88 -2.34 -11.01
CA SER A 52 -4.79 -3.14 -11.83
C SER A 52 -5.37 -2.36 -13.00
N GLU A 53 -5.59 -1.05 -12.83
CA GLU A 53 -5.99 -0.15 -13.91
C GLU A 53 -4.83 0.03 -14.91
N ALA A 54 -3.61 0.28 -14.42
CA ALA A 54 -2.40 0.36 -15.25
C ALA A 54 -2.16 -0.90 -16.09
N ALA A 55 -2.17 -2.07 -15.45
CA ALA A 55 -1.92 -3.35 -16.12
C ALA A 55 -2.97 -3.63 -17.21
N ARG A 56 -4.24 -3.33 -16.95
CA ARG A 56 -5.33 -3.52 -17.93
C ARG A 56 -5.25 -2.55 -19.08
N GLU A 57 -4.98 -1.28 -18.81
CA GLU A 57 -4.91 -0.27 -19.87
C GLU A 57 -3.72 -0.51 -20.80
N SER A 58 -2.57 -0.86 -20.22
CA SER A 58 -1.41 -1.27 -20.99
C SER A 58 -1.67 -2.54 -21.79
N ALA A 59 -2.21 -3.60 -21.17
CA ALA A 59 -2.55 -4.84 -21.88
C ALA A 59 -3.55 -4.59 -23.03
N ARG A 60 -4.50 -3.67 -22.85
CA ARG A 60 -5.44 -3.25 -23.90
C ARG A 60 -4.72 -2.55 -25.04
N TYR A 61 -3.83 -1.62 -24.72
CA TYR A 61 -3.06 -0.90 -25.72
C TYR A 61 -2.24 -1.88 -26.57
N VAL A 62 -1.50 -2.78 -25.92
CA VAL A 62 -0.74 -3.83 -26.59
C VAL A 62 -1.65 -4.69 -27.46
N ALA A 63 -2.74 -5.23 -26.90
CA ALA A 63 -3.65 -6.12 -27.61
C ALA A 63 -4.23 -5.52 -28.89
N VAL A 64 -4.49 -4.21 -28.90
CA VAL A 64 -5.07 -3.50 -30.06
C VAL A 64 -3.98 -3.11 -31.07
N HIS A 65 -2.87 -2.54 -30.60
CA HIS A 65 -1.91 -1.85 -31.47
C HIS A 65 -0.71 -2.71 -31.89
N CYS A 66 -0.44 -3.83 -31.25
CA CYS A 66 0.80 -4.58 -31.49
C CYS A 66 0.97 -5.17 -32.90
N THR A 67 -0.10 -5.23 -33.69
CA THR A 67 -0.05 -5.67 -35.10
C THR A 67 0.02 -4.50 -36.08
N GLU A 68 -0.09 -3.26 -35.60
CA GLU A 68 -0.01 -2.06 -36.40
C GLU A 68 1.44 -1.73 -36.78
N ALA A 69 1.63 -1.22 -37.99
CA ALA A 69 2.96 -0.80 -38.44
C ALA A 69 3.40 0.46 -37.67
N GLY A 70 4.50 0.35 -36.93
CA GLY A 70 5.05 1.45 -36.12
C GLY A 70 4.67 1.41 -34.65
N TYR A 71 4.08 0.30 -34.16
CA TYR A 71 3.93 0.05 -32.73
C TYR A 71 5.26 0.17 -31.97
N ASP A 72 5.21 0.89 -30.85
CA ASP A 72 6.29 1.00 -29.87
C ASP A 72 5.75 0.60 -28.49
N GLU A 73 6.50 -0.25 -27.78
CA GLU A 73 6.17 -0.63 -26.40
C GLU A 73 6.21 0.57 -25.46
N ALA A 74 6.99 1.61 -25.78
CA ALA A 74 7.03 2.85 -24.99
C ALA A 74 5.63 3.50 -24.84
N ASP A 75 4.77 3.40 -25.86
CA ASP A 75 3.40 3.94 -25.77
C ASP A 75 2.52 3.09 -24.83
N ALA A 76 2.73 1.77 -24.81
CA ALA A 76 2.03 0.86 -23.90
C ALA A 76 2.45 1.09 -22.43
N LEU A 77 3.73 1.39 -22.20
CA LEU A 77 4.26 1.77 -20.89
C LEU A 77 3.66 3.11 -20.44
N ALA A 78 3.64 4.11 -21.32
CA ALA A 78 3.02 5.40 -21.05
C ALA A 78 1.52 5.28 -20.74
N ALA A 79 0.81 4.39 -21.44
CA ALA A 79 -0.60 4.08 -21.15
C ALA A 79 -0.77 3.53 -19.72
N ALA A 80 0.11 2.61 -19.29
CA ALA A 80 0.11 2.07 -17.93
C ALA A 80 0.31 3.18 -16.88
N VAL A 81 1.34 4.01 -17.04
CA VAL A 81 1.69 5.08 -16.10
C VAL A 81 0.56 6.11 -16.01
N SER A 82 -0.03 6.48 -17.15
CA SER A 82 -1.12 7.46 -17.19
C SER A 82 -2.43 6.96 -16.54
N ALA A 83 -2.65 5.65 -16.51
CA ALA A 83 -3.82 5.03 -15.91
C ALA A 83 -3.76 4.94 -14.37
N ALA A 84 -2.58 5.14 -13.77
CA ALA A 84 -2.39 5.07 -12.31
C ALA A 84 -1.79 6.35 -11.71
N PRO A 85 -2.43 7.53 -11.86
CA PRO A 85 -1.85 8.82 -11.46
C PRO A 85 -1.63 8.97 -9.94
N SER A 86 -2.27 8.14 -9.12
CA SER A 86 -2.09 8.10 -7.66
C SER A 86 -0.83 7.36 -7.20
N VAL A 87 -0.16 6.63 -8.11
CA VAL A 87 1.05 5.86 -7.83
C VAL A 87 2.17 6.37 -8.75
N PRO A 88 3.36 6.72 -8.22
CA PRO A 88 4.46 7.22 -9.04
C PRO A 88 5.15 6.06 -9.78
N LEU A 89 4.45 5.48 -10.76
CA LEU A 89 4.98 4.44 -11.62
C LEU A 89 5.99 5.01 -12.62
N SER A 90 6.95 4.17 -12.96
CA SER A 90 7.91 4.36 -14.04
C SER A 90 7.82 3.21 -15.04
N ASP A 91 8.45 3.39 -16.20
CA ASP A 91 8.50 2.34 -17.22
C ASP A 91 9.16 1.04 -16.71
N ALA A 92 10.04 1.13 -15.70
CA ALA A 92 10.69 -0.02 -15.10
C ALA A 92 9.76 -0.86 -14.20
N ASP A 93 8.62 -0.30 -13.79
CA ASP A 93 7.63 -0.96 -12.95
C ASP A 93 6.63 -1.79 -13.78
N VAL A 94 6.72 -1.73 -15.12
CA VAL A 94 5.79 -2.38 -16.04
C VAL A 94 6.56 -3.37 -16.92
N ASP A 95 6.16 -4.63 -16.84
CA ASP A 95 6.73 -5.72 -17.62
C ASP A 95 5.68 -6.23 -18.61
N ILE A 96 6.01 -6.20 -19.90
CA ILE A 96 5.14 -6.65 -20.99
C ILE A 96 5.70 -7.96 -21.53
N GLN A 97 4.90 -9.03 -21.44
CA GLN A 97 5.25 -10.33 -22.00
C GLN A 97 4.15 -10.81 -22.94
N TYR A 98 4.49 -11.76 -23.80
CA TYR A 98 3.55 -12.41 -24.71
C TYR A 98 3.58 -13.92 -24.47
N SER A 99 2.40 -14.54 -24.44
CA SER A 99 2.32 -16.00 -24.37
C SER A 99 2.92 -16.63 -25.64
N GLY A 100 3.58 -17.77 -25.52
CA GLY A 100 4.03 -18.56 -26.67
C GLY A 100 5.43 -18.18 -27.14
N ASP A 101 5.53 -17.64 -28.35
CA ASP A 101 6.79 -17.35 -29.04
C ASP A 101 7.42 -15.99 -28.68
N GLY A 102 6.85 -15.29 -27.69
CA GLY A 102 7.33 -13.99 -27.24
C GLY A 102 6.97 -12.84 -28.19
N THR A 103 6.03 -13.04 -29.10
CA THR A 103 5.55 -11.99 -30.01
C THR A 103 4.04 -11.77 -29.90
N CYS A 104 3.60 -10.57 -30.26
CA CYS A 104 2.18 -10.25 -30.34
C CYS A 104 1.56 -10.80 -31.64
N ALA A 105 1.26 -12.11 -31.66
CA ALA A 105 0.66 -12.79 -32.81
C ALA A 105 -0.80 -13.18 -32.55
N ALA A 106 -1.57 -13.37 -33.63
CA ALA A 106 -2.97 -13.79 -33.54
C ALA A 106 -3.10 -15.13 -32.78
N GLY A 107 -3.79 -15.10 -31.64
CA GLY A 107 -3.97 -16.27 -30.76
C GLY A 107 -3.04 -16.30 -29.55
N ASN A 108 -2.01 -15.44 -29.51
CA ASN A 108 -1.25 -15.18 -28.29
C ASN A 108 -2.01 -14.18 -27.40
N ASN A 109 -1.62 -14.12 -26.12
CA ASN A 109 -2.06 -13.13 -25.17
C ASN A 109 -0.91 -12.18 -24.83
N ALA A 110 -1.21 -10.89 -24.73
CA ALA A 110 -0.38 -9.90 -24.07
C ALA A 110 -0.61 -10.01 -22.56
N GLU A 111 0.45 -10.21 -21.81
CA GLU A 111 0.50 -10.37 -20.37
C GLU A 111 1.31 -9.20 -19.80
N VAL A 112 0.63 -8.23 -19.21
CA VAL A 112 1.28 -7.07 -18.60
C VAL A 112 1.26 -7.22 -17.09
N THR A 113 2.44 -7.19 -16.48
CA THR A 113 2.64 -7.22 -15.04
C THR A 113 3.12 -5.85 -14.59
N VAL A 114 2.46 -5.28 -13.58
CA VAL A 114 2.89 -4.01 -12.97
C VAL A 114 3.26 -4.28 -11.52
N THR A 115 4.50 -3.96 -11.17
CA THR A 115 5.07 -4.21 -9.85
C THR A 115 5.47 -2.89 -9.23
N TYR A 116 5.03 -2.65 -7.98
CA TYR A 116 5.40 -1.44 -7.27
C TYR A 116 5.82 -1.75 -5.84
N THR A 117 6.96 -1.18 -5.44
CA THR A 117 7.50 -1.30 -4.07
C THR A 117 7.13 -0.05 -3.27
N ALA A 118 6.20 -0.19 -2.33
CA ALA A 118 5.74 0.90 -1.49
C ALA A 118 6.36 0.85 -0.10
N SER A 119 6.99 1.93 0.34
CA SER A 119 7.39 2.06 1.75
C SER A 119 6.17 2.32 2.65
N TYR A 120 6.23 1.84 3.89
CA TYR A 120 5.18 2.06 4.90
C TYR A 120 5.19 3.51 5.40
N LEU A 121 4.00 4.09 5.61
CA LEU A 121 3.85 5.47 6.06
C LEU A 121 4.18 5.63 7.55
N THR A 122 3.84 4.62 8.34
CA THR A 122 3.81 4.69 9.81
C THR A 122 5.10 4.19 10.47
N GLY A 123 6.04 3.62 9.71
CA GLY A 123 7.28 3.04 10.24
C GLY A 123 7.07 1.82 11.16
N LEU A 124 5.84 1.31 11.25
CA LEU A 124 5.44 0.16 12.07
C LEU A 124 6.29 -1.10 11.85
N PRO A 125 6.70 -1.45 10.62
CA PRO A 125 7.57 -2.61 10.39
C PRO A 125 8.89 -2.56 11.16
N GLY A 126 9.45 -1.37 11.39
CA GLY A 126 10.70 -1.21 12.15
C GLY A 126 10.57 -1.61 13.62
N PHE A 127 9.35 -1.69 14.15
CA PHE A 127 9.08 -2.14 15.53
C PHE A 127 8.79 -3.64 15.63
N ILE A 128 8.54 -4.33 14.50
CA ILE A 128 8.17 -5.75 14.47
C ILE A 128 9.35 -6.55 13.88
N PRO A 129 10.08 -7.34 14.69
CA PRO A 129 11.19 -8.14 14.20
C PRO A 129 10.77 -9.08 13.07
N GLY A 130 11.48 -9.00 11.93
CA GLY A 130 11.26 -9.87 10.77
C GLY A 130 10.24 -9.37 9.75
N MET A 131 9.63 -8.19 9.95
CA MET A 131 8.78 -7.55 8.93
C MET A 131 9.64 -6.81 7.89
N PRO A 132 9.36 -6.92 6.58
CA PRO A 132 10.09 -6.18 5.54
C PRO A 132 9.87 -4.66 5.67
N SER A 133 10.86 -3.88 5.24
CA SER A 133 10.81 -2.40 5.25
C SER A 133 9.87 -1.82 4.20
N ASP A 134 9.56 -2.61 3.18
CA ASP A 134 8.79 -2.21 2.02
C ASP A 134 7.75 -3.29 1.68
N LEU A 135 6.64 -2.85 1.10
CA LEU A 135 5.55 -3.68 0.65
C LEU A 135 5.57 -3.73 -0.87
N GLU A 136 5.92 -4.89 -1.41
CA GLU A 136 5.79 -5.17 -2.84
C GLU A 136 4.33 -5.52 -3.16
N ILE A 137 3.77 -4.84 -4.15
CA ILE A 137 2.42 -5.08 -4.66
C ILE A 137 2.54 -5.29 -6.17
N GLU A 138 1.93 -6.37 -6.64
CA GLU A 138 1.93 -6.75 -8.05
C GLU A 138 0.49 -6.81 -8.58
N SER A 139 0.30 -6.47 -9.85
CA SER A 139 -0.95 -6.73 -10.58
C SER A 139 -0.68 -7.18 -11.99
N LYS A 140 -1.53 -8.07 -12.52
CA LYS A 140 -1.39 -8.63 -13.86
C LYS A 140 -2.66 -8.42 -14.68
N GLY A 141 -2.49 -7.85 -15.88
CA GLY A 141 -3.50 -7.69 -16.92
C GLY A 141 -3.20 -8.63 -18.08
N VAL A 142 -4.20 -9.34 -18.59
CA VAL A 142 -4.04 -10.25 -19.73
C VAL A 142 -5.11 -9.96 -20.77
N MET A 143 -4.70 -9.78 -22.03
CA MET A 143 -5.61 -9.57 -23.16
C MET A 143 -5.13 -10.32 -24.39
N ARG A 144 -6.06 -10.69 -25.28
CA ARG A 144 -5.72 -11.41 -26.51
C ARG A 144 -5.18 -10.45 -27.56
N CYS A 145 -4.07 -10.82 -28.19
CA CYS A 145 -3.46 -10.04 -29.26
C CYS A 145 -4.36 -10.01 -30.51
N GLY A 146 -4.60 -8.81 -31.03
CA GLY A 146 -5.42 -8.58 -32.24
C GLY A 146 -6.90 -8.27 -31.98
N GLY A 147 -7.31 -8.12 -30.72
CA GLY A 147 -8.71 -7.85 -30.34
C GLY A 147 -9.57 -9.08 -30.12
#